data_AF-A0A937TW97-F1
#
_entry.id   AF-A0A937TW97-F1
#
_cell.length_a   1.000
_cell.length_b   1.000
_cell.length_c   1.000
_cell.angle_alpha   90.00
_cell.angle_beta   90.00
_cell.angle_gamma   90.00
#
_symmetry.space_group_name_H-M   'P 1'
#
loop_
_entity.id
_entity.type
_entity.pdbx_description
1 polymer ?
#
loop_
_entity_poly.entity_id
_entity_poly.type
_entity_poly.pdbx_seq_one_letter_code
_entity_poly.pdbx_strand_id
1 'polypeptide(L)'
;MTTPAEPSATARATTRAAPGDATPGAAASGDAAACVRALTAALAEQLDAARRGDLDRVEGLARRVDGLVAEARAAGARLDEAGRRRLLDLHGRVGLALAQQRSEVAEQRERIAGGKRTAQAYRHAK
;
A
#
# COMPACT_ATOMS: atom_id res chain seq x y z
N MET A 1 82.55 6.53 -33.40
CA MET A 1 81.80 6.03 -32.24
C MET A 1 80.32 6.09 -32.57
N THR A 2 79.73 4.91 -32.77
CA THR A 2 78.32 4.51 -32.63
C THR A 2 77.68 5.23 -31.42
N THR A 3 76.43 5.72 -31.41
CA THR A 3 75.12 5.05 -31.58
C THR A 3 74.00 6.11 -31.50
N PRO A 4 72.84 5.95 -32.17
CA PRO A 4 71.61 6.73 -31.92
C PRO A 4 70.69 6.01 -30.92
N ALA A 5 69.82 6.72 -30.19
CA ALA A 5 68.59 6.15 -29.60
C ALA A 5 67.67 7.21 -28.97
N GLU A 6 66.37 6.99 -29.18
CA GLU A 6 65.18 7.78 -28.89
C GLU A 6 64.87 8.01 -27.40
N PRO A 7 64.09 9.05 -27.04
CA PRO A 7 63.28 9.02 -25.83
C PRO A 7 61.96 8.27 -26.09
N SER A 8 61.93 6.98 -25.74
CA SER A 8 60.70 6.21 -25.52
C SER A 8 60.05 6.65 -24.19
N ALA A 9 59.05 7.53 -24.27
CA ALA A 9 58.15 7.84 -23.16
C ALA A 9 56.77 7.25 -23.43
N THR A 10 56.62 5.95 -23.17
CA THR A 10 55.31 5.28 -23.15
C THR A 10 54.58 5.66 -21.87
N ALA A 11 53.92 6.83 -21.87
CA ALA A 11 52.95 7.18 -20.84
C ALA A 11 51.63 6.46 -21.15
N ARG A 12 51.41 5.28 -20.55
CA ARG A 12 50.08 4.67 -20.52
C ARG A 12 49.20 5.45 -19.56
N ALA A 13 48.32 6.27 -20.14
CA ALA A 13 47.22 6.90 -19.44
C ALA A 13 46.40 5.84 -18.70
N THR A 14 46.34 5.98 -17.38
CA THR A 14 45.33 5.35 -16.54
C THR A 14 43.98 5.92 -16.92
N THR A 15 43.21 5.17 -17.71
CA THR A 15 41.79 5.46 -17.90
C THR A 15 41.08 5.16 -16.59
N ARG A 16 41.00 6.17 -15.72
CA ARG A 16 40.06 6.23 -14.61
C ARG A 16 38.66 6.25 -15.22
N ALA A 17 37.99 5.12 -15.23
CA ALA A 17 36.58 5.04 -15.57
C ALA A 17 35.81 6.00 -14.65
N ALA A 18 35.24 7.04 -15.25
CA ALA A 18 34.24 7.86 -14.60
C ALA A 18 33.03 6.97 -14.28
N PRO A 19 32.45 7.04 -13.06
CA PRO A 19 31.09 6.55 -12.84
C PRO A 19 30.14 7.54 -13.52
N GLY A 20 29.99 7.40 -14.84
CA GLY A 20 29.08 8.19 -15.65
C GLY A 20 27.68 7.58 -15.64
N ASP A 21 26.78 8.24 -14.92
CA ASP A 21 25.32 8.26 -15.12
C ASP A 21 24.62 6.92 -15.37
N ALA A 22 24.49 6.14 -14.29
CA ALA A 22 23.27 5.37 -14.11
C ALA A 22 22.13 6.36 -13.89
N THR A 23 21.43 6.77 -14.95
CA THR A 23 20.14 7.48 -14.82
C THR A 23 19.19 6.55 -14.06
N PRO A 24 18.83 6.80 -12.78
CA PRO A 24 17.95 5.90 -12.02
C PRO A 24 16.47 6.10 -12.38
N GLY A 25 16.17 7.04 -13.30
CA GLY A 25 14.85 7.64 -13.44
C GLY A 25 13.76 6.74 -14.01
N ALA A 26 14.09 5.76 -14.87
CA ALA A 26 13.07 4.96 -15.57
C ALA A 26 12.64 3.72 -14.77
N ALA A 27 13.57 3.01 -14.13
CA ALA A 27 13.27 1.80 -13.35
C ALA A 27 12.47 2.12 -12.07
N ALA A 28 12.84 3.20 -11.36
CA ALA A 28 12.13 3.63 -10.15
C ALA A 28 10.70 4.12 -10.45
N SER A 29 10.46 4.74 -11.62
CA SER A 29 9.13 5.21 -12.02
C SER A 29 8.15 4.08 -12.35
N GLY A 30 8.64 2.97 -12.91
CA GLY A 30 7.84 1.78 -13.22
C GLY A 30 7.36 1.07 -11.95
N ASP A 31 8.25 0.99 -10.96
CA ASP A 31 8.00 0.35 -9.68
C ASP A 31 7.02 1.18 -8.82
N ALA A 32 7.24 2.49 -8.76
CA ALA A 32 6.32 3.43 -8.10
C ALA A 32 4.88 3.37 -8.66
N ALA A 33 4.73 3.35 -9.99
CA ALA A 33 3.42 3.25 -10.63
C ALA A 33 2.77 1.88 -10.38
N ALA A 34 3.55 0.81 -10.28
CA ALA A 34 3.07 -0.51 -9.91
C ALA A 34 2.58 -0.55 -8.46
N CYS A 35 3.33 0.02 -7.52
CA CYS A 35 2.93 0.16 -6.11
C CYS A 35 1.60 0.94 -5.98
N VAL A 36 1.44 2.05 -6.69
CA VAL A 36 0.19 2.83 -6.67
C VAL A 36 -1.00 2.04 -7.21
N ARG A 37 -0.82 1.28 -8.30
CA ARG A 37 -1.88 0.41 -8.84
C ARG A 37 -2.24 -0.70 -7.84
N ALA A 38 -1.24 -1.33 -7.23
CA ALA A 38 -1.44 -2.36 -6.22
C ALA A 38 -2.18 -1.79 -4.99
N LEU A 39 -1.81 -0.60 -4.53
CA LEU A 39 -2.47 0.09 -3.43
C LEU A 39 -3.94 0.40 -3.74
N THR A 40 -4.21 0.90 -4.95
CA THR A 40 -5.57 1.19 -5.41
C THR A 40 -6.42 -0.07 -5.46
N ALA A 41 -5.87 -1.18 -5.98
CA ALA A 41 -6.56 -2.46 -6.04
C ALA A 41 -6.83 -3.02 -4.63
N ALA A 42 -5.86 -2.95 -3.72
CA ALA A 42 -6.01 -3.42 -2.36
C ALA A 42 -7.09 -2.65 -1.58
N LEU A 43 -7.16 -1.31 -1.74
CA LEU A 43 -8.20 -0.49 -1.13
C LEU A 43 -9.59 -0.79 -1.71
N ALA A 44 -9.70 -1.03 -3.02
CA ALA A 44 -10.96 -1.41 -3.65
C ALA A 44 -11.43 -2.79 -3.14
N GLU A 45 -10.52 -3.75 -3.04
CA GLU A 45 -10.81 -5.07 -2.48
C GLU A 45 -11.22 -4.99 -1.00
N GLN A 46 -10.57 -4.13 -0.24
CA GLN A 46 -10.89 -3.88 1.17
C GLN A 46 -12.29 -3.26 1.32
N LEU A 47 -12.67 -2.35 0.42
CA LEU A 47 -14.02 -1.79 0.38
C LEU A 47 -15.07 -2.86 0.10
N ASP A 48 -14.82 -3.75 -0.86
CA ASP A 48 -15.76 -4.83 -1.19
C ASP A 48 -15.85 -5.89 -0.09
N ALA A 49 -14.75 -6.18 0.61
CA ALA A 49 -14.76 -7.03 1.80
C ALA A 49 -15.57 -6.38 2.95
N ALA A 50 -15.35 -5.08 3.19
CA ALA A 50 -16.10 -4.31 4.18
C ALA A 50 -17.60 -4.24 3.85
N ARG A 51 -17.99 -4.16 2.58
CA ARG A 51 -19.41 -4.23 2.20
C ARG A 51 -20.04 -5.61 2.43
N ARG A 52 -19.24 -6.67 2.41
CA ARG A 52 -19.73 -8.06 2.47
C ARG A 52 -19.82 -8.66 3.87
N GLY A 53 -19.37 -7.99 4.92
CA GLY A 53 -19.29 -8.64 6.24
C GLY A 53 -17.92 -9.23 6.58
N ASP A 54 -16.99 -9.28 5.64
CA ASP A 54 -15.79 -10.10 5.75
C ASP A 54 -14.65 -9.36 6.48
N LEU A 55 -14.81 -9.21 7.79
CA LEU A 55 -13.90 -8.44 8.64
C LEU A 55 -12.49 -9.04 8.71
N ASP A 56 -12.37 -10.37 8.67
CA ASP A 56 -11.07 -11.05 8.68
C ASP A 56 -10.27 -10.71 7.41
N ARG A 57 -10.95 -10.71 6.26
CA ARG A 57 -10.33 -10.30 4.99
C ARG A 57 -10.01 -8.81 4.97
N VAL A 58 -10.86 -7.96 5.55
CA VAL A 58 -10.57 -6.51 5.70
C VAL A 58 -9.28 -6.31 6.49
N GLU A 59 -9.08 -7.03 7.59
CA GLU A 59 -7.88 -6.89 8.43
C GLU A 59 -6.62 -7.36 7.69
N GLY A 60 -6.71 -8.51 6.98
CA GLY A 60 -5.62 -8.98 6.13
C GLY A 60 -5.24 -7.98 5.03
N LEU A 61 -6.23 -7.36 4.40
CA LEU A 61 -6.03 -6.34 3.37
C LEU A 61 -5.47 -5.03 3.95
N ALA A 62 -5.86 -4.64 5.16
CA ALA A 62 -5.31 -3.46 5.83
C ALA A 62 -3.80 -3.57 6.03
N ARG A 63 -3.31 -4.72 6.52
CA ARG A 63 -1.87 -4.98 6.68
C ARG A 63 -1.12 -4.93 5.35
N ARG A 64 -1.74 -5.44 4.29
CA ARG A 64 -1.19 -5.38 2.93
C ARG A 64 -1.14 -3.93 2.40
N VAL A 65 -2.18 -3.15 2.64
CA VAL A 65 -2.24 -1.73 2.30
C VAL A 65 -1.13 -0.95 3.01
N ASP A 66 -0.89 -1.20 4.30
CA ASP A 66 0.19 -0.56 5.06
C ASP A 66 1.57 -0.87 4.47
N GLY A 67 1.81 -2.13 4.08
CA GLY A 67 3.02 -2.54 3.38
C GLY A 67 3.22 -1.81 2.06
N LEU A 68 2.17 -1.75 1.23
CA LEU A 68 2.20 -1.05 -0.06
C LEU A 68 2.42 0.45 0.07
N VAL A 69 1.92 1.08 1.14
CA VAL A 69 2.18 2.49 1.44
C VAL A 69 3.64 2.70 1.83
N ALA A 70 4.22 1.80 2.62
CA ALA A 70 5.63 1.86 3.00
C ALA A 70 6.55 1.69 1.78
N GLU A 71 6.25 0.71 0.92
CA GLU A 71 6.95 0.49 -0.35
C GLU A 71 6.84 1.70 -1.29
N ALA A 72 5.63 2.25 -1.48
CA ALA A 72 5.43 3.43 -2.31
C ALA A 72 6.22 4.65 -1.79
N ARG A 73 6.31 4.83 -0.47
CA ARG A 73 7.14 5.89 0.14
C ARG A 73 8.62 5.65 -0.09
N ALA A 74 9.10 4.42 0.12
CA ALA A 74 10.50 4.06 -0.08
C ALA A 74 10.94 4.19 -1.54
N ALA A 75 10.07 3.85 -2.49
CA ALA A 75 10.28 4.01 -3.93
C ALA A 75 10.20 5.47 -4.41
N GLY A 76 9.89 6.43 -3.53
CA GLY A 76 9.73 7.83 -3.91
C GLY A 76 8.55 8.06 -4.87
N ALA A 77 7.50 7.23 -4.76
CA ALA A 77 6.36 7.30 -5.65
C ALA A 77 5.68 8.67 -5.57
N ARG A 78 5.77 9.42 -6.67
CA ARG A 78 5.06 10.69 -6.83
C ARG A 78 3.70 10.40 -7.43
N LEU A 79 2.67 10.60 -6.63
CA LEU A 79 1.29 10.63 -7.08
C LEU A 79 0.99 12.01 -7.66
N ASP A 80 0.29 12.03 -8.79
CA ASP A 80 -0.38 13.24 -9.23
C ASP A 80 -1.57 13.55 -8.31
N GLU A 81 -2.08 14.77 -8.38
CA GLU A 81 -3.17 15.21 -7.49
C GLU A 81 -4.45 14.37 -7.70
N ALA A 82 -4.70 13.90 -8.92
CA ALA A 82 -5.81 13.02 -9.24
C ALA A 82 -5.69 11.64 -8.55
N GLY A 83 -4.51 11.01 -8.63
CA GLY A 83 -4.24 9.72 -7.99
C GLY A 83 -4.31 9.81 -6.46
N ARG A 84 -3.75 10.89 -5.89
CA ARG A 84 -3.84 11.15 -4.45
C ARG A 84 -5.29 11.32 -3.99
N ARG A 85 -6.09 12.12 -4.70
CA ARG A 85 -7.50 12.31 -4.38
C ARG A 85 -8.29 11.01 -4.47
N ARG A 86 -8.00 10.16 -5.46
CA ARG A 86 -8.64 8.86 -5.62
C ARG A 86 -8.32 7.90 -4.46
N LEU A 87 -7.07 7.85 -4.00
CA LEU A 87 -6.68 7.03 -2.85
C LEU A 87 -7.35 7.50 -1.55
N LEU A 88 -7.44 8.82 -1.34
CA LEU A 88 -8.14 9.39 -0.18
C LEU A 88 -9.64 9.09 -0.22
N ASP A 89 -10.28 9.19 -1.39
CA ASP A 89 -11.69 8.84 -1.56
C ASP A 89 -11.94 7.36 -1.25
N LEU A 90 -11.12 6.46 -1.80
CA LEU A 90 -11.21 5.02 -1.52
C LEU A 90 -11.03 4.73 -0.03
N HIS A 91 -10.04 5.32 0.61
CA HIS A 91 -9.80 5.15 2.04
C HIS A 91 -10.98 5.66 2.88
N GLY A 92 -11.54 6.83 2.54
CA GLY A 92 -12.73 7.37 3.19
C GLY A 92 -13.95 6.45 3.05
N ARG A 93 -14.16 5.88 1.86
CA ARG A 93 -15.27 4.94 1.60
C ARG A 93 -15.11 3.62 2.37
N VAL A 94 -13.89 3.11 2.51
CA VAL A 94 -13.60 1.94 3.37
C VAL A 94 -13.97 2.28 4.82
N GLY A 95 -13.54 3.44 5.33
CA GLY A 95 -13.87 3.88 6.69
C GLY A 95 -15.37 3.98 6.93
N LEU A 96 -16.12 4.54 5.97
CA LEU A 96 -17.57 4.64 6.05
C LEU A 96 -18.25 3.27 6.07
N ALA A 97 -17.83 2.33 5.21
CA ALA A 97 -18.39 0.98 5.15
C ALA A 97 -18.17 0.23 6.48
N LEU A 98 -16.98 0.35 7.08
CA LEU A 98 -16.69 -0.27 8.38
C LEU A 98 -17.48 0.37 9.52
N ALA A 99 -17.73 1.69 9.47
CA ALA A 99 -18.58 2.36 10.44
C ALA A 99 -20.02 1.87 10.36
N GLN A 100 -20.57 1.70 9.15
CA GLN A 100 -21.91 1.16 8.94
C GLN A 100 -22.03 -0.26 9.50
N GLN A 101 -21.06 -1.13 9.22
CA GLN A 101 -21.05 -2.48 9.79
C GLN A 101 -21.02 -2.49 11.32
N ARG A 102 -20.25 -1.60 11.95
CA ARG A 102 -20.21 -1.49 13.41
C ARG A 102 -21.58 -1.12 13.98
N SER A 103 -22.31 -0.22 13.33
CA SER A 103 -23.68 0.13 13.72
C SER A 103 -24.63 -1.06 13.58
N GLU A 104 -24.59 -1.78 12.46
CA GLU A 104 -25.43 -2.98 12.26
C GLU A 104 -25.18 -4.06 13.31
N VAL A 105 -23.91 -4.33 13.63
CA VAL A 105 -23.55 -5.29 14.70
C VAL A 105 -24.06 -4.82 16.06
N ALA A 106 -23.97 -3.52 16.37
CA ALA A 106 -24.48 -2.98 17.62
C ALA A 106 -25.99 -3.19 17.76
N GLU A 107 -26.76 -2.87 16.71
CA GLU A 107 -28.22 -3.08 16.68
C GLU A 107 -28.60 -4.57 16.83
N GLN A 108 -27.87 -5.46 16.17
CA GLN A 108 -28.08 -6.89 16.31
C GLN A 108 -27.83 -7.38 17.75
N ARG A 109 -26.78 -6.87 18.41
CA ARG A 109 -26.48 -7.21 19.81
C ARG A 109 -27.59 -6.73 20.75
N GLU A 110 -28.12 -5.53 20.54
CA GLU A 110 -29.25 -5.01 21.31
C GLU A 110 -30.50 -5.87 21.12
N ARG A 111 -30.81 -6.27 19.88
CA ARG A 111 -31.93 -7.16 19.56
C ARG A 111 -31.81 -8.50 20.27
N ILE A 112 -30.63 -9.12 20.23
CA ILE A 112 -30.35 -10.38 20.93
C ILE A 112 -30.49 -10.20 22.45
N ALA A 113 -29.98 -9.10 23.01
CA ALA A 113 -30.11 -8.82 24.44
C ALA A 113 -31.58 -8.61 24.86
N GLY A 114 -32.37 -7.92 24.05
CA GLY A 114 -33.82 -7.78 24.25
C GLY A 114 -34.56 -9.12 24.18
N GLY A 115 -34.25 -9.95 23.18
CA GLY A 115 -34.82 -11.30 23.06
C GLY A 115 -34.47 -12.20 24.25
N LYS A 116 -33.23 -12.17 24.72
CA LYS A 116 -32.79 -12.91 25.91
C LYS A 116 -33.54 -12.50 27.18
N ARG A 117 -33.70 -11.19 27.41
CA ARG A 117 -34.50 -10.66 28.54
C ARG A 117 -35.95 -11.12 28.47
N THR A 118 -36.55 -11.06 27.28
CA THR A 118 -37.94 -11.51 27.06
C THR A 118 -38.09 -13.01 27.34
N ALA A 119 -37.19 -13.84 26.81
CA ALA A 119 -37.20 -15.29 27.05
C ALA A 119 -36.93 -15.67 28.51
N GLN A 120 -36.20 -14.85 29.25
CA GLN A 120 -36.02 -15.02 30.70
C GLN A 120 -37.30 -14.68 31.46
N ALA A 121 -37.98 -13.58 31.12
CA ALA A 121 -39.24 -13.19 31.75
C ALA A 121 -40.32 -14.29 31.60
N TYR A 122 -40.45 -14.89 30.41
CA TYR A 122 -41.39 -16.00 30.20
C TYR A 122 -41.05 -17.27 31.00
N ARG A 123 -39.77 -17.51 31.32
CA ARG A 123 -39.36 -18.66 32.13
C ARG A 123 -39.65 -18.49 33.62
N HIS A 124 -39.69 -17.27 34.13
CA HIS A 124 -39.99 -16.97 35.54
C HIS A 124 -41.48 -16.72 35.81
N ALA A 125 -42.31 -16.57 34.77
CA ALA A 125 -43.75 -16.39 34.88
C ALA A 125 -44.52 -17.73 34.93
N LYS A 126 -43.80 -18.86 35.00
CA LYS A 126 -44.33 -20.23 35.07
C LYS A 126 -43.89 -20.87 36.37
#